data_AF-A0A370ED54-F1
#
_entry.id   AF-A0A370ED54-F1
#
_cell.length_a   1.000
_cell.length_b   1.000
_cell.length_c   1.000
_cell.angle_alpha   90.00
_cell.angle_beta   90.00
_cell.angle_gamma   90.00
#
_symmetry.space_group_name_H-M   'P 1'
#
loop_
_entity.id
_entity.type
_entity.pdbx_description
1 polymer ?
#
loop_
_entity_poly.entity_id
_entity_poly.type
_entity_poly.pdbx_seq_one_letter_code
_entity_poly.pdbx_strand_id
1 'polypeptide(L)'
;MENSLEDKIREDKVRKKVKAMQGFYKHLIVYLAINTFLLIIKAFNTGSDDVFFEWGTFSTAICWGIGLFFHWYGVFGTDIVLGKNWEERKIKEMMGRNQNGENDTKRWE
;
A
#
# COMPACT_ATOMS: atom_id res chain seq x y z
N MET A 1 8.34 8.80 -31.18
CA MET A 1 8.27 9.49 -29.88
C MET A 1 7.17 8.90 -28.98
N GLU A 2 6.00 8.53 -29.52
CA GLU A 2 4.89 7.93 -28.76
C GLU A 2 5.30 6.67 -27.94
N ASN A 3 5.98 5.71 -28.58
CA ASN A 3 6.46 4.48 -27.93
C ASN A 3 7.32 4.76 -26.67
N SER A 4 8.21 5.75 -26.73
CA SER A 4 9.10 6.09 -25.60
C SER A 4 8.40 6.77 -24.42
N LEU A 5 7.25 7.40 -24.64
CA LEU A 5 6.43 8.00 -23.58
C LEU A 5 5.58 6.94 -22.89
N GLU A 6 4.98 6.04 -23.68
CA GLU A 6 4.22 4.91 -23.15
C GLU A 6 5.10 3.98 -22.30
N ASP A 7 6.33 3.73 -22.75
CA ASP A 7 7.33 2.97 -21.99
C ASP A 7 7.63 3.61 -20.63
N LYS A 8 7.93 4.92 -20.61
CA LYS A 8 8.18 5.66 -19.35
C LYS A 8 7.01 5.61 -18.39
N ILE A 9 5.78 5.79 -18.90
CA ILE A 9 4.56 5.74 -18.08
C ILE A 9 4.37 4.34 -17.49
N ARG A 10 4.68 3.29 -18.27
CA ARG A 10 4.61 1.90 -17.81
C ARG A 10 5.66 1.62 -16.73
N GLU A 11 6.89 2.09 -16.93
CA GLU A 11 7.97 1.95 -15.95
C GLU A 11 7.64 2.66 -14.63
N ASP A 12 7.16 3.90 -14.69
CA ASP A 12 6.79 4.66 -13.49
C ASP A 12 5.64 4.03 -12.71
N LYS A 13 4.64 3.46 -13.40
CA LYS A 13 3.55 2.70 -12.77
C LYS A 13 4.10 1.51 -11.99
N VAL A 14 4.92 0.69 -12.63
CA VAL A 14 5.51 -0.49 -12.00
C VAL A 14 6.37 -0.07 -10.80
N ARG A 15 7.20 0.96 -10.95
CA ARG A 15 8.03 1.49 -9.86
C ARG A 15 7.20 1.99 -8.67
N LYS A 16 6.10 2.72 -8.92
CA LYS A 16 5.19 3.20 -7.87
C LYS A 16 4.54 2.04 -7.11
N LYS A 17 4.04 1.02 -7.82
CA LYS A 17 3.45 -0.17 -7.19
C LYS A 17 4.47 -0.93 -6.35
N VAL A 18 5.67 -1.16 -6.88
CA VAL A 18 6.75 -1.84 -6.15
C VAL A 18 7.14 -1.05 -4.89
N LYS A 19 7.26 0.28 -4.98
CA LYS A 19 7.60 1.13 -3.85
C LYS A 19 6.52 1.12 -2.75
N ALA A 20 5.25 1.12 -3.15
CA ALA A 20 4.12 1.00 -2.22
C ALA A 20 4.12 -0.37 -1.51
N MET A 21 4.31 -1.46 -2.26
CA MET A 21 4.45 -2.81 -1.70
C MET A 21 5.63 -2.90 -0.73
N GLN A 22 6.80 -2.37 -1.10
CA GLN A 22 7.98 -2.35 -0.23
C GLN A 22 7.73 -1.58 1.08
N GLY A 23 6.99 -0.47 1.03
CA GLY A 23 6.60 0.29 2.22
C GLY A 23 5.76 -0.54 3.20
N PHE A 24 4.78 -1.27 2.66
CA PHE A 24 3.94 -2.20 3.42
C PHE A 24 4.75 -3.35 4.03
N TYR A 25 5.61 -4.02 3.24
CA TYR A 25 6.42 -5.14 3.73
C TYR A 25 7.34 -4.74 4.89
N LYS A 26 7.93 -3.54 4.85
CA LYS A 26 8.72 -3.04 5.99
C LYS A 26 7.90 -2.95 7.27
N HIS A 27 6.69 -2.40 7.19
CA HIS A 27 5.80 -2.29 8.36
C HIS A 27 5.33 -3.67 8.85
N LEU A 28 4.99 -4.58 7.94
CA LEU A 28 4.60 -5.95 8.27
C LEU A 28 5.74 -6.72 8.95
N ILE A 29 6.97 -6.61 8.44
CA ILE A 29 8.16 -7.25 9.03
C ILE A 29 8.42 -6.72 10.43
N VAL A 30 8.40 -5.40 10.62
CA VAL A 30 8.59 -4.79 11.95
C VAL A 30 7.48 -5.22 12.91
N TYR A 31 6.23 -5.24 12.46
CA TYR A 31 5.10 -5.73 13.25
C TYR A 31 5.30 -7.19 13.69
N LEU A 32 5.63 -8.09 12.76
CA LEU A 32 5.88 -9.50 13.07
C LEU A 32 7.09 -9.68 13.99
N ALA A 33 8.18 -8.95 13.75
CA ALA A 33 9.38 -9.02 14.58
C ALA A 33 9.11 -8.60 16.03
N ILE A 34 8.42 -7.47 16.25
CA ILE A 34 8.08 -6.97 17.58
C ILE A 34 7.10 -7.93 18.29
N ASN A 35 6.04 -8.36 17.60
CA ASN A 35 5.06 -9.29 18.20
C ASN A 35 5.70 -10.64 18.56
N THR A 36 6.57 -11.17 17.69
CA THR A 36 7.29 -12.42 17.96
C THR A 36 8.26 -12.24 19.13
N PHE A 37 8.98 -11.12 19.19
CA PHE A 37 9.88 -10.81 20.29
C PHE A 37 9.14 -10.70 21.63
N LEU A 38 7.97 -10.05 21.66
CA LEU A 38 7.12 -9.96 22.85
C LEU A 38 6.59 -11.33 23.28
N LEU A 39 6.16 -12.17 22.33
CA LEU A 39 5.72 -13.55 22.60
C LEU A 39 6.85 -14.38 23.21
N ILE A 40 8.06 -14.27 22.65
CA ILE A 40 9.25 -14.96 23.15
C ILE A 40 9.55 -14.52 24.58
N ILE A 41 9.59 -13.21 24.86
CA ILE A 41 9.82 -12.70 26.23
C ILE A 41 8.76 -13.26 27.18
N LYS A 42 7.47 -13.17 26.83
CA LYS A 42 6.40 -13.72 27.67
C LYS A 42 6.54 -15.22 27.92
N ALA A 43 6.86 -15.99 26.86
CA ALA A 43 7.05 -17.43 26.94
C ALA A 43 8.22 -17.83 27.87
N PHE A 44 9.30 -17.06 27.89
CA PHE A 44 10.44 -17.29 28.78
C PHE A 44 10.25 -16.76 30.21
N ASN A 45 9.42 -15.72 30.40
CA ASN A 45 9.19 -15.11 31.72
C ASN A 45 8.06 -15.76 32.52
N THR A 46 7.11 -16.44 31.86
CA THR A 46 5.88 -16.93 32.50
C THR A 46 6.00 -18.41 32.90
N GLY A 47 6.19 -18.65 34.19
CA GLY A 47 5.96 -19.96 34.84
C GLY A 47 4.55 -20.13 35.42
N SER A 48 3.64 -19.17 35.18
CA SER A 48 2.31 -19.10 35.80
C SER A 48 1.25 -18.73 34.76
N ASP A 49 0.32 -19.65 34.50
CA ASP A 49 -0.62 -19.66 33.37
C ASP A 49 -1.58 -18.45 33.24
N ASP A 50 -1.61 -17.53 34.20
CA ASP A 50 -2.61 -16.46 34.29
C ASP A 50 -2.23 -15.13 33.57
N VAL A 51 -0.96 -14.92 33.20
CA VAL A 51 -0.49 -13.62 32.63
C VAL A 51 -0.42 -13.64 31.09
N PHE A 52 -0.61 -14.80 30.46
CA PHE A 52 -0.58 -14.91 28.99
C PHE A 52 -1.68 -14.08 28.32
N PHE A 53 -2.83 -13.90 28.98
CA PHE A 53 -4.02 -13.19 28.49
C PHE A 53 -4.16 -11.76 29.01
N GLU A 54 -3.07 -11.07 29.38
CA GLU A 54 -3.18 -9.63 29.58
C GLU A 54 -3.58 -8.92 28.29
N TRP A 55 -4.84 -8.51 28.25
CA TRP A 55 -5.46 -7.72 27.18
C TRP A 55 -4.61 -6.52 26.73
N GLY A 56 -3.73 -5.99 27.59
CA GLY A 56 -2.83 -4.89 27.24
C GLY A 56 -1.80 -5.21 26.16
N THR A 57 -1.23 -6.43 26.14
CA THR A 57 -0.29 -6.83 25.09
C THR A 57 -1.01 -7.03 23.76
N PHE A 58 -2.20 -7.65 23.80
CA PHE A 58 -3.02 -7.86 22.62
C PHE A 58 -3.67 -6.58 22.09
N SER A 59 -4.07 -5.63 22.95
CA SER A 59 -4.72 -4.40 22.47
C SER A 59 -3.77 -3.55 21.64
N THR A 60 -2.49 -3.49 22.01
CA THR A 60 -1.47 -2.78 21.24
C THR A 60 -1.26 -3.44 19.88
N ALA A 61 -1.16 -4.77 19.85
CA ALA A 61 -1.04 -5.54 18.62
C ALA A 61 -2.27 -5.45 17.72
N ILE A 62 -3.48 -5.38 18.30
CA ILE A 62 -4.75 -5.24 17.58
C ILE A 62 -4.89 -3.83 17.02
N CYS A 63 -4.63 -2.78 17.81
CA CYS A 63 -4.67 -1.39 17.33
C CYS A 63 -3.67 -1.17 16.18
N TRP A 64 -2.44 -1.69 16.30
CA TRP A 64 -1.46 -1.64 15.22
C TRP A 64 -1.85 -2.53 14.03
N GLY A 65 -2.45 -3.69 14.30
CA GLY A 65 -2.96 -4.60 13.29
C GLY A 65 -4.06 -3.97 12.43
N ILE A 66 -4.95 -3.17 13.02
CA ILE A 66 -5.97 -2.40 12.30
C ILE A 66 -5.32 -1.37 11.37
N GLY A 67 -4.33 -0.61 11.87
CA GLY A 67 -3.56 0.33 11.04
C GLY A 67 -2.85 -0.36 9.88
N LEU A 68 -2.25 -1.53 10.12
CA LEU A 68 -1.61 -2.35 9.12
C LEU A 68 -2.61 -2.88 8.07
N PHE A 69 -3.80 -3.27 8.50
CA PHE A 69 -4.88 -3.70 7.61
C PHE A 69 -5.35 -2.57 6.69
N PHE A 70 -5.54 -1.36 7.21
CA PHE A 70 -5.88 -0.21 6.37
C PHE A 70 -4.75 0.17 5.40
N HIS A 71 -3.49 0.04 5.81
CA HIS A 71 -2.35 0.25 4.91
C HIS A 71 -2.32 -0.81 3.80
N TRP A 72 -2.52 -2.08 4.15
CA TRP A 72 -2.65 -3.17 3.18
C TRP A 72 -3.79 -2.91 2.19
N TYR A 73 -4.97 -2.52 2.70
CA TYR A 73 -6.13 -2.19 1.89
C TYR A 73 -5.89 -0.97 0.98
N GLY A 74 -5.12 0.03 1.41
CA GLY A 74 -4.72 1.14 0.54
C GLY A 74 -3.78 0.73 -0.60
N VAL A 75 -2.86 -0.21 -0.33
CA VAL A 75 -1.86 -0.66 -1.32
C VAL A 75 -2.43 -1.69 -2.30
N PHE A 76 -3.22 -2.64 -1.80
CA PHE A 76 -3.74 -3.78 -2.59
C PHE A 76 -5.24 -3.71 -2.85
N GLY A 77 -6.00 -3.02 -1.98
CA GLY A 77 -7.45 -2.93 -2.09
C GLY A 77 -7.93 -2.09 -3.27
N THR A 78 -7.13 -1.13 -3.75
CA THR A 78 -7.44 -0.38 -4.99
C THR A 78 -7.56 -1.31 -6.20
N ASP A 79 -6.64 -2.26 -6.37
CA ASP A 79 -6.70 -3.26 -7.44
C ASP A 79 -7.87 -4.24 -7.27
N ILE A 80 -8.25 -4.56 -6.03
CA ILE A 80 -9.35 -5.51 -5.71
C ILE A 80 -10.73 -4.85 -5.88
N VAL A 81 -10.89 -3.60 -5.44
CA VAL A 81 -12.18 -2.91 -5.34
C VAL A 81 -12.53 -2.16 -6.62
N LEU A 82 -11.57 -1.45 -7.20
CA LEU A 82 -11.77 -0.65 -8.42
C LEU A 82 -11.45 -1.45 -9.69
N GLY A 83 -10.75 -2.59 -9.53
CA GLY A 83 -10.30 -3.46 -10.60
C GLY A 83 -8.97 -3.02 -11.21
N LYS A 84 -8.13 -3.99 -11.58
CA LYS A 84 -6.77 -3.82 -12.13
C LYS A 84 -6.66 -2.83 -13.30
N ASN A 85 -7.76 -2.59 -14.04
CA ASN A 85 -7.79 -1.71 -15.22
C ASN A 85 -8.28 -0.28 -14.90
N TRP A 86 -8.70 0.02 -13.67
CA TRP A 86 -9.20 1.35 -13.33
C TRP A 86 -8.12 2.43 -13.42
N GLU A 87 -6.91 2.15 -12.91
CA GLU A 87 -5.78 3.09 -13.03
C GLU A 87 -5.43 3.35 -14.50
N GLU A 88 -5.40 2.32 -15.34
CA GLU A 88 -5.12 2.47 -16.77
C GLU A 88 -6.18 3.31 -17.48
N ARG A 89 -7.46 3.06 -17.22
CA ARG A 89 -8.55 3.88 -17.77
C ARG A 89 -8.42 5.34 -17.36
N LYS A 90 -8.09 5.60 -16.09
CA LYS A 90 -8.05 6.97 -15.59
C LYS A 90 -6.84 7.74 -16.08
N ILE A 91 -5.70 7.06 -16.25
CA ILE A 91 -4.51 7.62 -16.86
C ILE A 91 -4.74 7.94 -18.34
N LYS A 92 -5.44 7.06 -19.09
CA LYS A 92 -5.84 7.32 -20.48
C LYS A 92 -6.78 8.52 -20.59
N GLU A 93 -7.75 8.65 -19.68
CA GLU A 93 -8.68 9.77 -19.62
C GLU A 93 -7.97 11.10 -19.34
N MET A 94 -7.01 11.13 -18.40
CA MET A 94 -6.23 12.34 -18.10
C MET A 94 -5.33 12.75 -19.27
N MET A 95 -4.66 11.80 -19.93
CA MET A 95 -3.85 12.10 -21.12
C MET A 95 -4.70 12.65 -22.27
N GLY A 96 -5.87 12.07 -22.52
CA GLY A 96 -6.79 12.57 -23.55
C GLY A 96 -7.30 13.99 -23.27
N ARG A 97 -7.57 14.34 -22.00
CA ARG A 97 -7.98 15.70 -21.61
C ARG A 97 -6.88 16.74 -21.83
N ASN A 98 -5.62 16.40 -21.56
CA ASN A 98 -4.51 17.33 -21.79
C ASN A 98 -4.32 17.65 -23.28
N GLN A 99 -4.44 16.65 -24.16
CA GLN A 99 -4.33 16.87 -25.61
C GLN A 99 -5.48 17.74 -26.15
N ASN A 100 -6.70 17.52 -25.67
CA ASN A 100 -7.86 18.30 -26.10
C ASN A 100 -7.80 19.75 -25.58
N GLY A 101 -7.34 19.95 -24.35
CA GLY A 101 -7.14 21.28 -23.78
C GLY A 101 -6.05 22.09 -24.48
N GLU A 102 -4.96 21.45 -24.92
CA GLU A 102 -3.88 22.11 -25.67
C GLU A 102 -4.28 22.47 -27.10
N ASN A 103 -5.10 21.63 -27.75
CA ASN A 103 -5.65 21.93 -29.08
C ASN A 103 -6.69 23.06 -29.03
N ASP A 104 -7.45 23.16 -27.94
CA ASP A 104 -8.38 24.27 -27.74
C ASP A 104 -7.64 25.60 -27.57
N THR A 105 -6.54 25.67 -26.80
CA THR A 105 -5.76 26.91 -26.67
C THR A 105 -5.11 27.35 -27.99
N LYS A 106 -4.53 26.43 -28.77
CA LYS A 106 -3.94 26.76 -30.08
C LYS A 106 -4.95 27.14 -31.16
N ARG A 107 -6.25 26.90 -30.94
CA ARG A 107 -7.32 27.31 -31.87
C ARG A 107 -7.68 28.80 -31.75
N TRP A 108 -7.29 29.44 -30.65
CA TRP A 108 -7.55 30.85 -30.37
C TRP A 108 -6.31 31.75 -30.55
N GLU A 109 -5.18 31.17 -30.96
CA GLU A 109 -3.94 31.87 -31.35
C GLU A 109 -3.80 31.91 -32.87
#